data_AF-A0A1M4SL71-F1
#
_entry.id   AF-A0A1M4SL71-F1
#
_cell.length_a   1.000
_cell.length_b   1.000
_cell.length_c   1.000
_cell.angle_alpha   90.00
_cell.angle_beta   90.00
_cell.angle_gamma   90.00
#
_symmetry.space_group_name_H-M   'P 1'
#
loop_
_entity.id
_entity.type
_entity.pdbx_description
1 polymer ?
#
loop_
_entity_poly.entity_id
_entity_poly.type
_entity_poly.pdbx_seq_one_letter_code
_entity_poly.pdbx_strand_id
1 'polypeptide(L)'
;MRVFLDNNLWDYFADNDIDLLYYFPKEAYELFITTHGKYEILQLVKEHKEYVKDFALKAFTTSVQEDPIFGFYSDLFPKEYQRSSGFGAGRFCDKSEASVRSELLSKYGTFEKRKESQILFKQEADIELAVRSKNDPVITFDANKSGPLRYALEQGWQVISLDVARSKNVAPENFMQEIVSALESKKITKHCSK
;
A
#
# COMPACT_ATOMS: atom_id res chain seq x y z
N MET A 1 2.89 -0.25 -15.32
CA MET A 1 1.59 -0.24 -14.59
C MET A 1 1.88 0.08 -13.14
N ARG A 2 1.19 1.07 -12.57
CA ARG A 2 1.35 1.43 -11.15
C ARG A 2 0.69 0.38 -10.26
N VAL A 3 1.40 -0.09 -9.23
CA VAL A 3 0.90 -1.10 -8.29
C VAL A 3 1.26 -0.67 -6.88
N PHE A 4 0.29 -0.65 -5.98
CA PHE A 4 0.47 -0.28 -4.59
C PHE A 4 0.63 -1.51 -3.71
N LEU A 5 1.66 -1.47 -2.86
CA LEU A 5 1.98 -2.52 -1.91
C LEU A 5 1.50 -2.11 -0.52
N ASP A 6 0.74 -3.01 0.13
CA ASP A 6 0.41 -2.89 1.55
C ASP A 6 1.62 -3.27 2.43
N ASN A 7 1.66 -2.75 3.65
CA ASN A 7 2.72 -2.97 4.62
C ASN A 7 2.80 -4.44 5.07
N ASN A 8 1.70 -5.18 5.08
CA ASN A 8 1.70 -6.61 5.44
C ASN A 8 2.42 -7.52 4.43
N LEU A 9 2.76 -7.03 3.24
CA LEU A 9 3.51 -7.79 2.24
C LEU A 9 5.00 -7.90 2.57
N TRP A 10 5.58 -6.94 3.27
CA TRP A 10 7.02 -6.90 3.52
C TRP A 10 7.49 -8.10 4.33
N ASP A 11 6.70 -8.53 5.31
CA ASP A 11 6.95 -9.77 6.04
C ASP A 11 7.08 -10.95 5.05
N TYR A 12 6.13 -11.10 4.13
CA TYR A 12 6.15 -12.20 3.15
C TYR A 12 7.34 -12.13 2.20
N PHE A 13 7.65 -10.95 1.66
CA PHE A 13 8.77 -10.79 0.73
C PHE A 13 10.11 -11.07 1.39
N ALA A 14 10.31 -10.59 2.62
CA ALA A 14 11.54 -10.79 3.36
C ALA A 14 11.67 -12.25 3.84
N ASP A 15 10.59 -12.86 4.32
CA ASP A 15 10.59 -14.25 4.82
C ASP A 15 10.92 -15.27 3.72
N ASN A 16 10.68 -14.92 2.45
CA ASN A 16 10.89 -15.80 1.30
C ASN A 16 11.96 -15.31 0.33
N ASP A 17 12.75 -14.29 0.71
CA ASP A 17 13.83 -13.69 -0.11
C ASP A 17 13.39 -13.36 -1.55
N ILE A 18 12.21 -12.74 -1.69
CA ILE A 18 11.61 -12.49 -3.00
C ILE A 18 12.38 -11.40 -3.76
N ASP A 19 12.89 -11.73 -4.94
CA ASP A 19 13.40 -10.73 -5.88
C ASP A 19 12.23 -9.97 -6.54
N LEU A 20 11.95 -8.77 -6.04
CA LEU A 20 10.90 -7.92 -6.57
C LEU A 20 11.09 -7.55 -8.04
N LEU A 21 12.32 -7.41 -8.53
CA LEU A 21 12.57 -7.01 -9.92
C LEU A 21 12.37 -8.17 -10.90
N TYR A 22 12.53 -9.41 -10.42
CA TYR A 22 12.21 -10.60 -11.20
C TYR A 22 10.69 -10.73 -11.44
N TYR A 23 9.88 -10.59 -10.39
CA TYR A 23 8.42 -10.71 -10.50
C TYR A 23 7.73 -9.44 -11.01
N PHE A 24 8.30 -8.28 -10.71
CA PHE A 24 7.76 -6.97 -11.10
C PHE A 24 8.82 -6.17 -11.88
N PRO A 25 9.17 -6.59 -13.11
CA PRO A 25 10.14 -5.88 -13.94
C PRO A 25 9.69 -4.43 -14.21
N LYS A 26 10.63 -3.48 -14.16
CA LYS A 26 10.36 -2.03 -14.23
C LYS A 26 9.70 -1.60 -15.54
N GLU A 27 9.92 -2.36 -16.60
CA GLU A 27 9.33 -2.14 -17.93
C GLU A 27 7.81 -2.38 -17.91
N ALA A 28 7.33 -3.24 -17.01
CA ALA A 28 5.92 -3.62 -16.92
C ALA A 28 5.23 -3.04 -15.68
N TYR A 29 5.95 -2.83 -14.58
CA TYR A 29 5.40 -2.43 -13.29
C TYR A 29 6.19 -1.29 -12.66
N GLU A 30 5.46 -0.40 -12.01
CA GLU A 30 5.99 0.63 -11.13
C GLU A 30 5.39 0.39 -9.76
N LEU A 31 6.21 -0.07 -8.82
CA LEU A 31 5.75 -0.40 -7.48
C LEU A 31 5.74 0.85 -6.61
N PHE A 32 4.66 1.05 -5.86
CA PHE A 32 4.45 2.18 -4.99
C PHE A 32 4.03 1.78 -3.59
N ILE A 33 4.32 2.65 -2.64
CA ILE A 33 3.67 2.71 -1.33
C ILE A 33 3.12 4.11 -1.09
N THR A 34 2.18 4.23 -0.17
CA THR A 34 1.74 5.54 0.32
C THR A 34 2.75 6.11 1.31
N THR A 35 2.75 7.44 1.50
CA THR A 35 3.52 8.09 2.57
C THR A 35 3.21 7.48 3.95
N HIS A 36 1.96 7.11 4.18
CA HIS A 36 1.53 6.38 5.38
C HIS A 36 2.18 5.00 5.50
N GLY A 37 2.17 4.21 4.42
CA GLY A 37 2.84 2.91 4.40
C GLY A 37 4.34 3.02 4.71
N LYS A 38 5.01 4.06 4.21
CA LYS A 38 6.41 4.36 4.54
C LYS A 38 6.59 4.60 6.04
N TYR A 39 5.70 5.36 6.67
CA TYR A 39 5.76 5.61 8.11
C TYR A 39 5.59 4.32 8.92
N GLU A 40 4.68 3.43 8.52
CA GLU A 40 4.56 2.14 9.18
C GLU A 40 5.87 1.35 9.15
N ILE A 41 6.55 1.34 8.00
CA ILE A 41 7.83 0.62 7.80
C ILE A 41 8.96 1.25 8.62
N LEU A 42 9.03 2.58 8.68
CA LEU A 42 10.00 3.27 9.53
C LEU A 42 9.80 2.94 11.01
N GLN A 43 8.54 2.75 11.43
CA GLN A 43 8.17 2.35 12.78
C GLN A 43 8.22 0.84 13.04
N LEU A 44 8.58 0.00 12.05
CA LEU A 44 8.84 -1.41 12.27
C LEU A 44 10.08 -1.57 13.16
N VAL A 45 9.86 -1.63 14.46
CA VAL A 45 10.86 -2.00 15.47
C VAL A 45 10.24 -3.13 16.27
N LYS A 46 10.17 -4.31 15.66
CA LYS A 46 9.82 -5.54 16.36
C LYS A 46 11.13 -6.25 16.68
N GLU A 47 11.34 -6.60 17.95
CA GLU A 47 12.39 -7.53 18.34
C GLU A 47 12.30 -8.75 17.42
N HIS A 48 13.41 -9.09 16.75
CA HIS A 48 13.56 -10.21 15.81
C HIS A 48 12.99 -10.05 14.37
N LYS A 49 12.55 -8.87 13.94
CA LYS A 49 12.13 -8.63 12.53
C LYS A 49 12.83 -7.45 11.85
N GLU A 50 14.05 -7.11 12.28
CA GLU A 50 14.84 -6.04 11.67
C GLU A 50 15.13 -6.30 10.19
N TYR A 51 15.35 -7.56 9.80
CA TYR A 51 15.55 -7.96 8.40
C TYR A 51 14.39 -7.57 7.47
N VAL A 52 13.14 -7.54 7.97
CA VAL A 52 11.97 -7.11 7.18
C VAL A 52 12.06 -5.62 6.84
N LYS A 53 12.47 -4.81 7.84
CA LYS A 53 12.69 -3.39 7.65
C LYS A 53 13.85 -3.14 6.68
N ASP A 54 14.96 -3.84 6.85
CA ASP A 54 16.12 -3.70 5.97
C ASP A 54 15.78 -4.08 4.52
N PHE A 55 15.02 -5.16 4.33
CA PHE A 55 14.50 -5.56 3.03
C PHE A 55 13.65 -4.44 2.40
N ALA A 56 12.68 -3.90 3.15
CA ALA A 56 11.81 -2.82 2.66
C ALA A 56 12.60 -1.53 2.33
N LEU A 57 13.55 -1.13 3.18
CA LEU A 57 14.41 0.03 2.95
C LEU A 57 15.31 -0.15 1.72
N LYS A 58 15.84 -1.36 1.50
CA LYS A 58 16.57 -1.69 0.27
C LYS A 58 15.67 -1.65 -0.96
N ALA A 59 14.42 -2.11 -0.84
CA ALA A 59 13.44 -2.02 -1.93
C ALA A 59 13.15 -0.56 -2.30
N PHE A 60 13.09 0.37 -1.33
CA PHE A 60 12.86 1.79 -1.59
C PHE A 60 13.96 2.49 -2.39
N THR A 61 15.18 1.97 -2.35
CA THR A 61 16.29 2.54 -3.13
C THR A 61 16.40 1.93 -4.53
N THR A 62 15.68 0.83 -4.81
CA THR A 62 15.91 0.01 -6.00
C THR A 62 14.65 -0.25 -6.84
N SER A 63 13.53 -0.61 -6.23
CA SER A 63 12.36 -1.17 -6.93
C SER A 63 11.02 -0.52 -6.57
N VAL A 64 10.90 0.10 -5.39
CA VAL A 64 9.64 0.64 -4.88
C VAL A 64 9.75 2.14 -4.62
N GLN A 65 8.75 2.90 -5.06
CA GLN A 65 8.70 4.35 -4.90
C GLN A 65 7.66 4.77 -3.86
N GLU A 66 7.87 5.90 -3.21
CA GLU A 66 6.81 6.56 -2.46
C GLU A 66 5.92 7.33 -3.44
N ASP A 67 4.60 7.29 -3.26
CA ASP A 67 3.67 8.15 -3.99
C ASP A 67 3.02 9.21 -3.08
N PRO A 68 3.75 10.29 -2.78
CA PRO A 68 3.24 11.33 -1.90
C PRO A 68 2.21 12.21 -2.61
N ILE A 69 1.25 12.70 -1.83
CA ILE A 69 0.29 13.71 -2.29
C ILE A 69 0.84 15.10 -1.98
N PHE A 70 0.68 16.02 -2.93
CA PHE A 70 0.91 17.44 -2.71
C PHE A 70 -0.15 17.99 -1.74
N GLY A 71 0.28 18.81 -0.80
CA GLY A 71 -0.61 19.45 0.15
C GLY A 71 0.14 20.41 1.06
N PHE A 72 -0.61 21.04 1.95
CA PHE A 72 -0.09 22.04 2.87
C PHE A 72 0.31 21.42 4.20
N TYR A 73 1.21 22.11 4.89
CA TYR A 73 1.63 21.76 6.23
C TYR A 73 0.44 21.77 7.22
N SER A 74 0.46 20.86 8.19
CA SER A 74 -0.54 20.77 9.24
C SER A 74 0.12 20.66 10.62
N ASP A 75 -0.28 21.55 11.52
CA ASP A 75 0.13 21.55 12.94
C ASP A 75 -0.38 20.34 13.73
N LEU A 76 -1.29 19.55 13.14
CA LEU A 76 -1.76 18.30 13.75
C LEU A 76 -0.67 17.21 13.78
N PHE A 77 0.39 17.37 12.99
CA PHE A 77 1.42 16.34 12.81
C PHE A 77 2.82 16.90 13.07
N PRO A 78 3.76 16.09 13.57
CA PRO A 78 5.17 16.46 13.61
C PRO A 78 5.69 16.80 12.21
N LYS A 79 6.70 17.67 12.15
CA LYS A 79 7.28 18.15 10.88
C LYS A 79 7.81 17.01 10.01
N GLU A 80 8.35 15.96 10.62
CA GLU A 80 8.97 14.81 9.97
C GLU A 80 7.92 13.83 9.42
N TYR A 81 6.68 13.94 9.91
CA TYR A 81 5.60 13.00 9.61
C TYR A 81 4.39 13.68 8.97
N GLN A 82 4.64 14.71 8.17
CA GLN A 82 3.58 15.38 7.41
C GLN A 82 2.97 14.43 6.38
N ARG A 83 1.64 14.44 6.27
CA ARG A 83 0.91 13.55 5.35
C ARG A 83 1.01 14.00 3.89
N SER A 84 1.53 15.20 3.67
CA SER A 84 1.68 15.86 2.38
C SER A 84 3.12 16.32 2.18
N SER A 85 3.57 16.36 0.93
CA SER A 85 4.99 16.58 0.57
C SER A 85 5.38 18.03 0.29
N GLY A 86 4.43 18.98 0.26
CA GLY A 86 4.71 20.40 0.06
C GLY A 86 5.11 20.78 -1.38
N PHE A 87 5.53 22.03 -1.59
CA PHE A 87 5.79 22.58 -2.93
C PHE A 87 6.93 21.85 -3.66
N GLY A 88 6.70 21.53 -4.94
CA GLY A 88 7.66 20.86 -5.80
C GLY A 88 7.79 19.34 -5.57
N ALA A 89 6.98 18.77 -4.69
CA ALA A 89 6.97 17.34 -4.40
C ALA A 89 5.54 16.77 -4.38
N GLY A 90 5.43 15.50 -4.72
CA GLY A 90 4.18 14.76 -4.79
C GLY A 90 3.26 15.15 -5.93
N ARG A 91 2.24 14.31 -6.13
CA ARG A 91 1.22 14.53 -7.16
C ARG A 91 -0.01 15.21 -6.58
N PHE A 92 -0.76 15.89 -7.42
CA PHE A 92 -2.08 16.37 -7.03
C PHE A 92 -3.04 15.19 -6.84
N CYS A 93 -3.84 15.26 -5.79
CA CYS A 93 -4.97 14.36 -5.59
C CYS A 93 -6.07 14.73 -6.59
N ASP A 94 -6.63 13.74 -7.28
CA ASP A 94 -7.79 13.99 -8.13
C ASP A 94 -9.08 14.17 -7.30
N LYS A 95 -10.13 14.73 -7.91
CA LYS A 95 -11.41 14.99 -7.23
C LYS A 95 -12.12 13.71 -6.79
N SER A 96 -11.99 12.62 -7.55
CA SER A 96 -12.58 11.32 -7.22
C SER A 96 -11.89 10.72 -5.99
N GLU A 97 -10.55 10.71 -5.96
CA GLU A 97 -9.75 10.30 -4.82
C GLU A 97 -10.06 11.13 -3.58
N ALA A 98 -10.21 12.45 -3.73
CA ALA A 98 -10.58 13.32 -2.61
C ALA A 98 -11.96 12.97 -2.03
N SER A 99 -12.96 12.75 -2.90
CA SER A 99 -14.31 12.35 -2.48
C SER A 99 -14.30 11.00 -1.76
N VAL A 100 -13.62 10.01 -2.32
CA VAL A 100 -13.47 8.68 -1.71
C VAL A 100 -12.75 8.76 -0.37
N ARG A 101 -11.70 9.58 -0.28
CA ARG A 101 -10.97 9.78 0.99
C ARG A 101 -11.88 10.38 2.06
N SER A 102 -12.65 11.41 1.73
CA SER A 102 -13.59 12.02 2.68
C SER A 102 -14.64 11.01 3.18
N GLU A 103 -15.17 10.18 2.28
CA GLU A 103 -16.12 9.12 2.62
C GLU A 103 -15.49 8.09 3.58
N LEU A 104 -14.31 7.58 3.23
CA LEU A 104 -13.61 6.59 4.05
C LEU A 104 -13.20 7.17 5.42
N LEU A 105 -12.74 8.42 5.47
CA LEU A 105 -12.45 9.11 6.73
C LEU A 105 -13.70 9.27 7.58
N SER A 106 -14.86 9.59 6.99
CA SER A 106 -16.12 9.69 7.74
C SER A 106 -16.56 8.34 8.34
N LYS A 107 -16.21 7.22 7.71
CA LYS A 107 -16.67 5.88 8.10
C LYS A 107 -15.68 5.14 9.01
N TYR A 108 -14.39 5.34 8.79
CA TYR A 108 -13.30 4.58 9.39
C TYR A 108 -12.26 5.46 10.08
N GLY A 109 -12.23 6.75 9.76
CA GLY A 109 -11.26 7.70 10.31
C GLY A 109 -11.49 7.93 11.79
N THR A 110 -10.39 8.06 12.53
CA THR A 110 -10.37 8.40 13.94
C THR A 110 -9.06 9.13 14.26
N PHE A 111 -9.05 9.91 15.34
CA PHE A 111 -7.84 10.49 15.91
C PHE A 111 -7.18 9.57 16.94
N GLU A 112 -7.77 8.40 17.20
CA GLU A 112 -7.20 7.40 18.09
C GLU A 112 -5.96 6.73 17.47
N LYS A 113 -4.95 6.52 18.30
CA LYS A 113 -3.76 5.72 17.97
C LYS A 113 -3.86 4.38 18.69
N ARG A 114 -3.30 3.29 18.12
CA ARG A 114 -3.28 2.00 18.84
C ARG A 114 -2.26 1.99 19.98
N LYS A 115 -1.19 2.77 19.83
CA LYS A 115 -0.18 3.04 20.87
C LYS A 115 0.24 4.51 20.77
N GLU A 116 0.57 5.13 21.90
CA GLU A 116 0.99 6.52 21.93
C GLU A 116 2.26 6.78 21.10
N SER A 117 3.14 5.78 21.02
CA SER A 117 4.36 5.80 20.19
C SER A 117 4.11 5.71 18.68
N GLN A 118 2.88 5.39 18.24
CA GLN A 118 2.57 5.35 16.81
C GLN A 118 2.40 6.75 16.22
N ILE A 119 2.91 6.92 15.00
CA ILE A 119 2.79 8.17 14.25
C ILE A 119 1.41 8.29 13.61
N LEU A 120 0.92 7.18 13.08
CA LEU A 120 -0.35 7.11 12.36
C LEU A 120 -1.53 6.89 13.29
N PHE A 121 -2.68 7.45 12.90
CA PHE A 121 -3.95 7.10 13.50
C PHE A 121 -4.39 5.69 13.05
N LYS A 122 -5.33 5.12 13.80
CA LYS A 122 -5.91 3.82 13.48
C LYS A 122 -6.54 3.88 12.08
N GLN A 123 -6.21 2.88 11.24
CA GLN A 123 -6.70 2.73 9.86
C GLN A 123 -6.26 3.85 8.88
N GLU A 124 -5.40 4.79 9.28
CA GLU A 124 -4.97 5.89 8.41
C GLU A 124 -4.27 5.38 7.13
N ALA A 125 -3.38 4.39 7.26
CA ALA A 125 -2.70 3.77 6.12
C ALA A 125 -3.66 2.98 5.22
N ASP A 126 -4.56 2.18 5.81
CA ASP A 126 -5.56 1.38 5.10
C ASP A 126 -6.50 2.28 4.27
N ILE A 127 -6.88 3.44 4.82
CA ILE A 127 -7.71 4.42 4.12
C ILE A 127 -6.99 4.91 2.86
N GLU A 128 -5.74 5.36 2.96
CA GLU A 128 -5.02 5.86 1.79
C GLU A 128 -4.78 4.78 0.73
N LEU A 129 -4.49 3.54 1.13
CA LEU A 129 -4.39 2.42 0.19
C LEU A 129 -5.74 2.15 -0.49
N ALA A 130 -6.84 2.12 0.27
CA ALA A 130 -8.18 1.96 -0.28
C ALA A 130 -8.52 3.06 -1.30
N VAL A 131 -8.15 4.32 -1.03
CA VAL A 131 -8.29 5.43 -2.00
C VAL A 131 -7.54 5.11 -3.31
N ARG A 132 -6.30 4.59 -3.23
CA ARG A 132 -5.50 4.30 -4.43
C ARG A 132 -6.06 3.16 -5.26
N SER A 133 -6.67 2.17 -4.60
CA SER A 133 -7.30 1.04 -5.26
C SER A 133 -8.38 1.46 -6.27
N LYS A 134 -8.91 2.69 -6.17
CA LYS A 134 -9.87 3.23 -7.13
C LYS A 134 -9.29 3.27 -8.55
N ASN A 135 -8.02 3.62 -8.69
CA ASN A 135 -7.37 3.90 -9.97
C ASN A 135 -6.31 2.86 -10.36
N ASP A 136 -5.62 2.31 -9.36
CA ASP A 136 -4.46 1.44 -9.52
C ASP A 136 -4.58 0.19 -8.64
N PRO A 137 -4.03 -0.98 -9.04
CA PRO A 137 -4.05 -2.17 -8.20
C PRO A 137 -3.37 -1.97 -6.84
N VAL A 138 -4.00 -2.46 -5.78
CA VAL A 138 -3.44 -2.57 -4.42
C VAL A 138 -3.37 -4.05 -4.05
N ILE A 139 -2.20 -4.52 -3.64
CA ILE A 139 -1.98 -5.91 -3.20
C ILE A 139 -1.93 -5.94 -1.67
N THR A 140 -2.70 -6.84 -1.04
CA THR A 140 -2.82 -6.88 0.43
C THR A 140 -3.28 -8.26 0.93
N PHE A 141 -2.83 -8.66 2.12
CA PHE A 141 -3.37 -9.81 2.86
C PHE A 141 -4.61 -9.47 3.72
N ASP A 142 -4.94 -8.18 3.88
CA ASP A 142 -5.93 -7.72 4.86
C ASP A 142 -7.29 -7.34 4.27
N ALA A 143 -7.48 -7.50 2.95
CA ALA A 143 -8.74 -7.16 2.28
C ALA A 143 -9.95 -8.03 2.68
N ASN A 144 -9.76 -9.12 3.42
CA ASN A 144 -10.84 -9.96 3.95
C ASN A 144 -11.29 -9.55 5.36
N LYS A 145 -10.61 -8.61 6.01
CA LYS A 145 -10.96 -8.10 7.35
C LYS A 145 -11.86 -6.86 7.24
N SER A 146 -12.73 -6.62 8.21
CA SER A 146 -13.56 -5.41 8.21
C SER A 146 -12.68 -4.14 8.24
N GLY A 147 -12.92 -3.23 7.30
CA GLY A 147 -12.14 -1.99 7.20
C GLY A 147 -12.16 -1.37 5.80
N PRO A 148 -11.31 -0.34 5.58
CA PRO A 148 -11.28 0.41 4.33
C PRO A 148 -10.97 -0.45 3.08
N LEU A 149 -10.02 -1.39 3.19
CA LEU A 149 -9.62 -2.25 2.07
C LEU A 149 -10.71 -3.26 1.67
N ARG A 150 -11.43 -3.81 2.65
CA ARG A 150 -12.60 -4.66 2.40
C ARG A 150 -13.72 -3.87 1.73
N TYR A 151 -13.96 -2.65 2.20
CA TYR A 151 -14.92 -1.75 1.56
C TYR A 151 -14.55 -1.50 0.10
N ALA A 152 -13.30 -1.15 -0.19
CA ALA A 152 -12.82 -0.95 -1.55
C ALA A 152 -13.02 -2.20 -2.44
N LEU A 153 -12.72 -3.39 -1.92
CA LEU A 153 -12.97 -4.65 -2.60
C LEU A 153 -14.46 -4.85 -2.92
N GLU A 154 -15.35 -4.57 -1.97
CA GLU A 154 -16.81 -4.67 -2.15
C GLU A 154 -17.37 -3.64 -3.13
N GLN A 155 -16.73 -2.47 -3.25
CA GLN A 155 -17.03 -1.46 -4.27
C GLN A 155 -16.48 -1.83 -5.67
N GLY A 156 -15.86 -3.00 -5.82
CA GLY A 156 -15.28 -3.45 -7.09
C GLY A 156 -14.02 -2.70 -7.50
N TRP A 157 -13.35 -2.01 -6.58
CA TRP A 157 -12.08 -1.34 -6.86
C TRP A 157 -10.95 -2.35 -7.03
N GLN A 158 -9.77 -1.88 -7.42
CA GLN A 158 -8.64 -2.72 -7.85
C GLN A 158 -7.86 -3.27 -6.65
N VAL A 159 -8.54 -3.98 -5.75
CA VAL A 159 -7.90 -4.68 -4.63
C VAL A 159 -7.60 -6.12 -5.05
N ILE A 160 -6.34 -6.53 -4.94
CA ILE A 160 -5.86 -7.91 -5.08
C ILE A 160 -5.73 -8.46 -3.66
N SER A 161 -6.76 -9.17 -3.24
CA SER A 161 -6.82 -9.83 -1.93
C SER A 161 -6.01 -11.13 -1.96
N LEU A 162 -5.04 -11.23 -1.07
CA LEU A 162 -4.20 -12.40 -0.90
C LEU A 162 -4.66 -13.25 0.28
N ASP A 163 -4.44 -14.56 0.19
CA ASP A 163 -4.77 -15.50 1.26
C ASP A 163 -3.49 -15.94 1.99
N VAL A 164 -3.43 -15.66 3.30
CA VAL A 164 -2.29 -16.00 4.17
C VAL A 164 -2.12 -17.51 4.35
N ALA A 165 -3.22 -18.27 4.39
CA ALA A 165 -3.13 -19.73 4.46
C ALA A 165 -2.62 -20.29 3.13
N ARG A 166 -3.08 -19.73 2.00
CA ARG A 166 -2.57 -20.11 0.68
C ARG A 166 -1.07 -19.84 0.58
N SER A 167 -0.61 -18.65 0.95
CA SER A 167 0.81 -18.23 0.82
C SER A 167 1.78 -19.12 1.61
N LYS A 168 1.30 -19.78 2.66
CA LYS A 168 2.08 -20.73 3.48
C LYS A 168 2.08 -22.17 2.94
N ASN A 169 1.11 -22.51 2.09
CA ASN A 169 0.90 -23.88 1.61
C ASN A 169 1.33 -24.09 0.15
N VAL A 170 1.86 -23.06 -0.51
CA VAL A 170 2.44 -23.16 -1.85
C VAL A 170 3.88 -22.70 -1.88
N ALA A 171 4.62 -23.16 -2.89
CA ALA A 171 5.95 -22.64 -3.17
C ALA A 171 5.87 -21.12 -3.44
N PRO A 172 6.79 -20.30 -2.88
CA PRO A 172 6.76 -18.85 -3.06
C PRO A 172 6.72 -18.41 -4.52
N GLU A 173 7.41 -19.13 -5.41
CA GLU A 173 7.44 -18.84 -6.84
C GLU A 173 6.05 -18.95 -7.47
N ASN A 174 5.31 -20.01 -7.12
CA ASN A 174 3.95 -20.20 -7.60
C ASN A 174 3.01 -19.12 -7.04
N PHE A 175 3.17 -18.76 -5.76
CA PHE A 175 2.36 -17.69 -5.18
C PHE A 175 2.61 -16.34 -5.85
N MET A 176 3.87 -16.01 -6.10
CA MET A 176 4.23 -14.78 -6.81
C MET A 176 3.71 -14.77 -8.25
N GLN A 177 3.73 -15.90 -8.96
CA GLN A 177 3.10 -16.03 -10.27
C GLN A 177 1.58 -15.85 -10.24
N GLU A 178 0.90 -16.34 -9.18
CA GLU A 178 -0.54 -16.08 -8.97
C GLU A 178 -0.80 -14.57 -8.81
N ILE A 179 0.02 -13.86 -8.03
CA ILE A 179 -0.07 -12.39 -7.86
C ILE A 179 0.11 -11.66 -9.20
N VAL A 180 1.16 -12.01 -9.95
CA VAL A 180 1.44 -11.41 -11.27
C VAL A 180 0.30 -11.68 -12.25
N SER A 181 -0.25 -12.89 -12.27
CA SER A 181 -1.38 -13.25 -13.13
C SER A 181 -2.64 -12.44 -12.78
N ALA A 182 -2.90 -12.22 -11.49
CA ALA A 182 -4.00 -11.39 -11.02
C ALA A 182 -3.84 -9.92 -11.46
N LEU A 183 -2.61 -9.40 -11.42
CA LEU A 183 -2.28 -8.06 -11.93
C LEU A 183 -2.52 -7.93 -13.44
N GLU A 184 -2.08 -8.91 -14.25
CA GLU A 184 -2.31 -8.88 -15.70
C GLU A 184 -3.80 -8.91 -16.07
N SER A 185 -4.60 -9.63 -15.30
CA SER A 185 -6.05 -9.69 -15.47
C SER A 185 -6.72 -8.30 -15.29
N LYS A 186 -6.14 -7.45 -14.42
CA LYS A 186 -6.61 -6.07 -14.20
C LYS A 186 -6.17 -5.10 -15.30
N LYS A 187 -5.03 -5.34 -15.97
CA LYS A 187 -4.60 -4.51 -17.13
C LYS A 187 -5.61 -4.59 -18.28
N ILE A 188 -6.09 -5.79 -18.58
CA ILE A 188 -6.99 -6.07 -19.70
C ILE A 188 -8.33 -5.32 -19.53
N THR A 189 -8.87 -5.31 -18.31
CA THR A 189 -10.16 -4.66 -18.03
C THR A 189 -10.12 -3.13 -18.18
N LYS A 190 -8.94 -2.51 -17.96
CA LYS A 190 -8.75 -1.06 -18.13
C LYS A 190 -8.72 -0.62 -19.60
N HIS A 191 -8.39 -1.52 -20.53
CA HIS A 191 -8.35 -1.22 -21.98
C HIS A 191 -9.70 -1.40 -22.68
N CYS A 192 -10.59 -2.25 -22.18
CA CYS A 192 -11.92 -2.46 -22.78
C CYS A 192 -12.98 -1.43 -22.35
N SER A 193 -12.68 -0.55 -21.39
CA SER A 193 -13.63 0.39 -20.79
C SER A 193 -13.52 1.83 -21.33
N LYS A 194 -13.01 2.02 -22.55
CA LYS A 194 -12.91 3.34 -23.21
C LYS A 194 -13.87 3.46 -24.37
#